data_AF-A0A9E5SSJ6-F1
#
_entry.id   AF-A0A9E5SSJ6-F1
#
_cell.length_a   1.000
_cell.length_b   1.000
_cell.length_c   1.000
_cell.angle_alpha   90.00
_cell.angle_beta   90.00
_cell.angle_gamma   90.00
#
_symmetry.space_group_name_H-M   'P 1'
#
loop_
_entity.id
_entity.type
_entity.pdbx_description
1 polymer ?
#
loop_
_entity_poly.entity_id
_entity_poly.type
_entity_poly.pdbx_seq_one_letter_code
_entity_poly.pdbx_strand_id
1 'polypeptide(L)'
;MKKVTNYLYAILALSLVLSFVMAGLGIVNSQTAEAAAAAYTPSATLSAEATAAANTPSVTLQADVTAAAKPSATASASAVPTPAKADASAEGPAPEEDAASETPAVSETPAASNTPEPTATPAASEKPEPTATPAVSETPEPTPEPSAEPTPTPNEGAKAEPAAERGDNPSIYVLLDESLLNGIYTIENARFGIDSTGGNARATTDGINAALRWAKEQGFSTVKFEKGTYMIQCKWRNRFIAPTDGILVPSGLTLDLNGSTFMMEPNSYPEYCIFGIVNAKDVTIKNGRLVGDLDNHVYAKSSASPTHEFGFGVVISASTNVTIRNLTITKMTGDGIIVEGSYTALADGGRVSTKVRLLDNDISNCRRQGISIIGARDSEIAGNRIYNISGTDPQYGIDIEKELDYVVDKLKIHDNVIYNCSGGAISCHSGNDYEVYNNICSGNIIAVFSSNVRIYGNTIKNSFINVLEGASNITVENNILEGNSWIKA
;
A
#
# COMPACT_ATOMS: atom_id res chain seq x y z
N MET A 1 -23.24 27.45 0.10
CA MET A 1 -23.75 27.66 1.47
C MET A 1 -25.28 27.73 1.49
N LYS A 2 -25.97 28.89 1.42
CA LYS A 2 -27.43 29.04 1.70
C LYS A 2 -28.37 27.90 1.24
N LYS A 3 -28.26 27.36 0.02
CA LYS A 3 -29.08 26.21 -0.44
C LYS A 3 -28.90 24.96 0.45
N VAL A 4 -27.67 24.62 0.83
CA VAL A 4 -27.35 23.46 1.70
C VAL A 4 -27.95 23.66 3.09
N THR A 5 -27.86 24.88 3.64
CA THR A 5 -28.46 25.23 4.93
C THR A 5 -29.98 25.01 4.93
N ASN A 6 -30.68 25.40 3.86
CA ASN A 6 -32.11 25.17 3.72
C ASN A 6 -32.48 23.68 3.62
N TYR A 7 -31.68 22.86 2.91
CA TYR A 7 -31.87 21.40 2.89
C TYR A 7 -31.66 20.79 4.28
N LEU A 8 -30.66 21.23 5.03
CA LEU A 8 -30.40 20.75 6.40
C LEU A 8 -31.59 21.05 7.33
N TYR A 9 -32.13 22.27 7.29
CA TYR A 9 -33.32 22.63 8.07
C TYR A 9 -34.58 21.87 7.63
N ALA A 10 -34.75 21.58 6.34
CA ALA A 10 -35.87 20.76 5.86
C ALA A 10 -35.80 19.30 6.36
N ILE A 11 -34.60 18.70 6.37
CA ILE A 11 -34.37 17.34 6.89
C ILE A 11 -34.59 17.29 8.41
N LEU A 12 -34.09 18.29 9.15
CA LEU A 12 -34.29 18.41 10.60
C LEU A 12 -35.78 18.58 10.95
N ALA A 13 -36.51 19.44 10.25
CA ALA A 13 -37.94 19.60 10.43
C ALA A 13 -38.72 18.30 10.14
N LEU A 14 -38.34 17.54 9.12
CA LEU A 14 -38.95 16.26 8.79
C LEU A 14 -38.70 15.20 9.88
N SER A 15 -37.49 15.16 10.45
CA SER A 15 -37.17 14.24 11.56
C SER A 15 -37.94 14.56 12.85
N LEU A 16 -38.18 15.85 13.13
CA LEU A 16 -38.98 16.30 14.27
C LEU A 16 -40.45 15.90 14.11
N VAL A 17 -41.04 16.13 12.92
CA VAL A 17 -42.40 15.69 12.60
C VAL A 17 -42.54 14.17 12.72
N LEU A 18 -41.59 13.40 12.18
CA LEU A 18 -41.58 11.94 12.29
C LEU A 18 -41.51 11.46 13.75
N SER A 19 -40.75 12.15 14.59
CA SER A 19 -40.63 11.84 16.03
C SER A 19 -41.96 12.02 16.76
N PHE A 20 -42.71 13.09 16.47
CA PHE A 20 -44.05 13.29 17.04
C PHE A 20 -45.08 12.27 16.52
N VAL A 21 -45.00 11.85 15.25
CA VAL A 21 -45.86 10.78 14.71
C VAL A 21 -45.58 9.44 15.40
N MET A 22 -44.30 9.08 15.60
CA MET A 22 -43.93 7.83 16.29
C MET A 22 -44.38 7.83 17.77
N ALA A 23 -44.31 8.98 18.46
CA ALA A 23 -44.84 9.13 19.81
C ALA A 23 -46.37 9.02 19.85
N GLY A 24 -47.09 9.63 18.91
CA GLY A 24 -48.55 9.53 18.78
C GLY A 24 -49.05 8.11 18.45
N LEU A 25 -48.20 7.28 17.85
CA LEU A 25 -48.45 5.85 17.60
C LEU A 25 -48.02 4.94 18.76
N GLY A 26 -47.48 5.48 19.86
CA GLY A 26 -47.01 4.71 21.02
C GLY A 26 -45.74 3.90 20.79
N ILE A 27 -45.01 4.15 19.70
CA ILE A 27 -43.79 3.40 19.30
C ILE A 27 -42.57 3.84 20.13
N VAL A 28 -42.60 5.05 20.69
CA VAL A 28 -41.59 5.60 21.61
C VAL A 28 -42.25 6.37 22.75
N ASN A 29 -41.61 6.34 23.93
CA ASN A 29 -42.08 7.01 25.14
C ASN A 29 -42.05 8.55 24.98
N SER A 30 -43.00 9.26 25.58
CA SER A 30 -43.20 10.71 25.38
C SER A 30 -42.00 11.56 25.83
N GLN A 31 -41.29 11.13 26.89
CA GLN A 31 -40.09 11.82 27.41
C GLN A 31 -38.98 11.99 26.36
N THR A 32 -38.91 11.11 25.36
CA THR A 32 -37.92 11.21 24.27
C THR A 32 -38.22 12.33 23.26
N ALA A 33 -39.47 12.81 23.17
CA ALA A 33 -39.86 13.86 22.24
C ALA A 33 -39.56 15.27 22.78
N GLU A 34 -39.79 15.51 24.08
CA GLU A 34 -39.56 16.82 24.70
C GLU A 34 -38.07 17.16 24.80
N ALA A 35 -37.21 16.16 25.05
CA ALA A 35 -35.75 16.33 25.08
C ALA A 35 -35.18 16.84 23.74
N ALA A 36 -35.76 16.43 22.60
CA ALA A 36 -35.34 16.87 21.28
C ALA A 36 -35.69 18.35 21.01
N ALA A 37 -36.77 18.87 21.59
CA ALA A 37 -37.16 20.28 21.47
C ALA A 37 -36.28 21.21 22.32
N ALA A 38 -35.86 20.76 23.51
CA ALA A 38 -35.04 21.55 24.43
C ALA A 38 -33.62 21.86 23.89
N ALA A 39 -33.08 21.01 23.01
CA ALA A 39 -31.74 21.17 22.44
C ALA A 39 -31.65 22.23 21.30
N TYR A 40 -32.75 22.90 20.95
CA TYR A 40 -32.86 23.70 19.71
C TYR A 40 -32.98 25.22 19.92
N THR A 41 -32.61 25.73 21.10
CA THR A 41 -32.58 27.18 21.41
C THR A 41 -31.17 27.76 21.22
N PRO A 42 -30.88 28.49 20.12
CA PRO A 42 -29.53 28.98 19.84
C PRO A 42 -29.16 30.18 20.72
N SER A 43 -28.24 29.99 21.66
CA SER A 43 -27.54 31.08 22.34
C SER A 43 -26.19 31.31 21.66
N ALA A 44 -26.10 32.37 20.84
CA ALA A 44 -24.90 32.73 20.09
C ALA A 44 -24.60 34.23 20.25
N THR A 45 -23.67 34.56 21.13
CA THR A 45 -23.08 35.91 21.21
C THR A 45 -21.91 36.00 20.24
N LEU A 46 -22.01 36.89 19.26
CA LEU A 46 -20.93 37.18 18.32
C LEU A 46 -19.99 38.23 18.90
N SER A 47 -18.69 37.91 18.94
CA SER A 47 -17.61 38.90 18.92
C SER A 47 -16.72 38.58 17.72
N ALA A 48 -16.30 39.60 16.99
CA ALA A 48 -15.60 39.44 15.72
C ALA A 48 -14.43 40.39 15.65
N GLU A 49 -13.20 39.86 15.58
CA GLU A 49 -12.04 40.53 15.02
C GLU A 49 -10.89 39.53 14.79
N ALA A 50 -10.50 39.35 13.53
CA ALA A 50 -9.19 38.83 13.12
C ALA A 50 -8.99 39.18 11.63
N THR A 51 -7.87 39.81 11.29
CA THR A 51 -7.54 40.25 9.93
C THR A 51 -7.06 39.10 9.03
N ALA A 52 -7.22 39.28 7.71
CA ALA A 52 -6.68 38.36 6.73
C ALA A 52 -5.16 38.51 6.58
N ALA A 53 -4.44 37.38 6.50
CA ALA A 53 -3.09 37.29 5.99
C ALA A 53 -3.05 36.10 5.01
N ALA A 54 -2.55 36.31 3.80
CA ALA A 54 -2.43 35.25 2.79
C ALA A 54 -1.04 34.62 2.86
N ASN A 55 -0.97 33.36 3.29
CA ASN A 55 0.26 32.57 3.26
C ASN A 55 0.34 31.76 1.95
N THR A 56 1.31 32.12 1.10
CA THR A 56 1.77 31.28 -0.02
C THR A 56 2.47 30.03 0.54
N PRO A 57 2.27 28.82 -0.02
CA PRO A 57 3.00 27.64 0.42
C PRO A 57 4.49 27.77 0.10
N SER A 58 5.34 27.61 1.12
CA SER A 58 6.79 27.62 0.99
C SER A 58 7.35 26.19 0.99
N VAL A 59 7.90 25.74 -0.12
CA VAL A 59 8.78 24.55 -0.14
C VAL A 59 10.17 24.99 0.35
N THR A 60 10.68 24.33 1.39
CA THR A 60 12.03 24.61 1.92
C THR A 60 13.00 23.55 1.41
N LEU A 61 13.66 23.83 0.30
CA LEU A 61 14.75 23.01 -0.23
C LEU A 61 16.07 23.44 0.40
N GLN A 62 16.63 22.60 1.28
CA GLN A 62 17.95 22.81 1.88
C GLN A 62 18.90 21.68 1.47
N ALA A 63 19.65 21.92 0.40
CA ALA A 63 20.49 20.94 -0.27
C ALA A 63 21.97 21.08 0.11
N ASP A 64 22.37 20.53 1.27
CA ASP A 64 23.78 20.41 1.66
C ASP A 64 24.48 19.29 0.86
N VAL A 65 24.96 19.62 -0.34
CA VAL A 65 25.69 18.70 -1.21
C VAL A 65 27.14 18.55 -0.75
N THR A 66 27.38 17.62 0.17
CA THR A 66 28.73 17.28 0.67
C THR A 66 29.52 16.44 -0.34
N ALA A 67 30.02 17.07 -1.39
CA ALA A 67 30.90 16.44 -2.38
C ALA A 67 32.24 16.01 -1.75
N ALA A 68 32.49 14.70 -1.66
CA ALA A 68 33.69 14.13 -1.06
C ALA A 68 34.95 14.38 -1.92
N ALA A 69 35.74 15.39 -1.54
CA ALA A 69 37.00 15.72 -2.20
C ALA A 69 38.09 14.66 -1.93
N LYS A 70 38.65 14.07 -2.99
CA LYS A 70 39.81 13.16 -2.91
C LYS A 70 41.13 13.96 -2.99
N PRO A 71 42.12 13.70 -2.13
CA PRO A 71 43.31 14.56 -2.02
C PRO A 71 44.28 14.44 -3.20
N SER A 72 45.03 15.52 -3.42
CA SER A 72 46.10 15.62 -4.43
C SER A 72 47.45 15.10 -3.91
N ALA A 73 48.25 14.52 -4.80
CA ALA A 73 49.67 14.24 -4.61
C ALA A 73 50.41 14.48 -5.95
N THR A 74 51.65 14.97 -5.90
CA THR A 74 52.31 15.63 -7.04
C THR A 74 53.58 14.95 -7.56
N ALA A 75 53.76 15.08 -8.88
CA ALA A 75 55.02 15.13 -9.64
C ALA A 75 55.99 13.92 -9.65
N SER A 76 56.27 13.43 -10.87
CA SER A 76 57.63 13.35 -11.41
C SER A 76 57.57 13.34 -12.96
N ALA A 77 58.71 13.54 -13.65
CA ALA A 77 58.76 13.76 -15.09
C ALA A 77 59.90 13.01 -15.81
N SER A 78 59.70 12.66 -17.08
CA SER A 78 60.76 12.37 -18.06
C SER A 78 60.23 12.48 -19.51
N ALA A 79 61.10 12.37 -20.52
CA ALA A 79 60.88 12.99 -21.83
C ALA A 79 60.91 12.06 -23.07
N VAL A 80 60.13 12.43 -24.11
CA VAL A 80 60.50 12.69 -25.54
C VAL A 80 61.63 11.81 -26.13
N PRO A 81 61.44 11.07 -27.25
CA PRO A 81 61.26 11.71 -28.58
C PRO A 81 60.41 10.99 -29.67
N THR A 82 60.18 11.72 -30.76
CA THR A 82 59.45 11.33 -32.00
C THR A 82 60.41 11.17 -33.21
N PRO A 83 60.05 10.35 -34.22
CA PRO A 83 60.14 10.74 -35.66
C PRO A 83 58.78 10.51 -36.39
N ALA A 84 58.27 11.32 -37.33
CA ALA A 84 58.78 11.74 -38.66
C ALA A 84 58.76 10.61 -39.72
N LYS A 85 58.36 10.76 -41.01
CA LYS A 85 57.68 11.83 -41.80
C LYS A 85 57.38 11.29 -43.23
N ALA A 86 56.32 11.74 -43.94
CA ALA A 86 56.15 11.87 -45.43
C ALA A 86 54.64 12.09 -45.77
N ASP A 87 54.18 13.21 -46.35
CA ASP A 87 54.29 13.73 -47.75
C ASP A 87 53.20 13.16 -48.70
N ALA A 88 52.54 13.93 -49.59
CA ALA A 88 52.54 15.39 -49.83
C ALA A 88 51.34 15.87 -50.70
N SER A 89 51.07 17.19 -50.71
CA SER A 89 50.48 18.04 -51.80
C SER A 89 49.11 17.69 -52.44
N ALA A 90 48.29 18.60 -53.01
CA ALA A 90 48.06 20.07 -52.96
C ALA A 90 46.77 20.34 -53.82
N GLU A 91 46.24 21.52 -54.18
CA GLU A 91 46.60 22.95 -54.10
C GLU A 91 45.34 23.80 -53.68
N GLY A 92 45.21 25.05 -54.16
CA GLY A 92 44.03 25.96 -54.09
C GLY A 92 44.11 26.97 -55.27
N PRO A 93 43.58 28.22 -55.21
CA PRO A 93 42.74 28.87 -54.19
C PRO A 93 41.54 29.68 -54.80
N ALA A 94 40.99 30.66 -54.06
CA ALA A 94 39.99 31.69 -54.47
C ALA A 94 40.70 33.06 -54.78
N PRO A 95 40.11 34.29 -54.84
CA PRO A 95 38.73 34.79 -54.50
C PRO A 95 38.12 35.90 -55.43
N GLU A 96 36.98 36.51 -55.01
CA GLU A 96 36.47 37.92 -55.19
C GLU A 96 36.34 38.56 -56.61
N GLU A 97 35.57 39.63 -56.90
CA GLU A 97 34.38 40.34 -56.34
C GLU A 97 33.89 41.37 -57.42
N ASP A 98 32.59 41.72 -57.55
CA ASP A 98 32.13 43.02 -58.12
C ASP A 98 30.63 43.37 -57.83
N ALA A 99 30.19 44.58 -58.23
CA ALA A 99 29.13 45.39 -57.61
C ALA A 99 27.66 45.30 -58.16
N ALA A 100 26.79 46.23 -57.73
CA ALA A 100 25.31 46.06 -57.62
C ALA A 100 24.44 47.25 -58.09
N SER A 101 23.11 47.00 -58.20
CA SER A 101 21.98 47.97 -58.33
C SER A 101 20.64 47.18 -58.38
N GLU A 102 19.41 47.61 -58.03
CA GLU A 102 18.80 48.85 -57.46
C GLU A 102 17.73 48.50 -56.37
N THR A 103 16.86 49.45 -55.98
CA THR A 103 15.64 49.30 -55.13
C THR A 103 14.54 50.26 -55.65
N PRO A 104 13.24 50.22 -55.24
CA PRO A 104 12.58 49.61 -54.06
C PRO A 104 11.51 48.55 -54.48
N ALA A 105 10.39 48.19 -53.80
CA ALA A 105 9.64 48.80 -52.70
C ALA A 105 8.73 47.82 -51.90
N VAL A 106 7.79 48.42 -51.13
CA VAL A 106 6.92 47.87 -50.08
C VAL A 106 5.52 47.47 -50.59
N SER A 107 4.92 46.36 -50.10
CA SER A 107 3.58 46.40 -49.43
C SER A 107 3.01 45.07 -48.89
N GLU A 108 2.27 45.22 -47.76
CA GLU A 108 1.11 44.44 -47.28
C GLU A 108 1.23 42.97 -46.79
N THR A 109 0.29 42.62 -45.91
CA THR A 109 0.23 41.42 -45.05
C THR A 109 -0.82 40.40 -45.55
N PRO A 110 -0.59 39.08 -45.44
CA PRO A 110 -1.65 38.07 -45.45
C PRO A 110 -1.96 37.54 -44.03
N ALA A 111 -3.23 37.22 -43.75
CA ALA A 111 -3.72 36.93 -42.39
C ALA A 111 -4.45 35.58 -42.25
N ALA A 112 -4.61 35.16 -40.99
CA ALA A 112 -5.60 34.21 -40.45
C ALA A 112 -5.62 32.75 -40.98
N SER A 113 -5.23 31.84 -40.08
CA SER A 113 -5.53 30.40 -40.15
C SER A 113 -7.04 30.10 -40.22
N ASN A 114 -7.42 29.00 -40.87
CA ASN A 114 -8.75 28.39 -40.77
C ASN A 114 -8.68 27.03 -40.06
N THR A 115 -9.69 26.73 -39.25
CA THR A 115 -9.80 25.49 -38.44
C THR A 115 -10.52 24.38 -39.23
N PRO A 116 -10.09 23.11 -39.17
CA PRO A 116 -10.83 22.00 -39.79
C PRO A 116 -12.07 21.58 -38.98
N GLU A 117 -13.10 21.09 -39.69
CA GLU A 117 -14.38 20.65 -39.12
C GLU A 117 -14.34 19.23 -38.51
N PRO A 118 -15.27 18.90 -37.58
CA PRO A 118 -15.33 17.57 -36.95
C PRO A 118 -15.83 16.47 -37.91
N THR A 119 -15.22 15.29 -37.81
CA THR A 119 -15.61 14.10 -38.60
C THR A 119 -16.84 13.40 -37.99
N ALA A 120 -17.72 12.86 -38.85
CA ALA A 120 -18.99 12.27 -38.45
C ALA A 120 -18.89 10.85 -37.83
N THR A 121 -19.80 10.54 -36.91
CA THR A 121 -19.92 9.25 -36.22
C THR A 121 -20.43 8.13 -37.15
N PRO A 122 -19.80 6.94 -37.17
CA PRO A 122 -20.35 5.76 -37.85
C PRO A 122 -21.68 5.27 -37.24
N ALA A 123 -22.56 4.73 -38.09
CA ALA A 123 -23.87 4.21 -37.67
C ALA A 123 -23.78 2.87 -36.90
N ALA A 124 -24.85 2.53 -36.17
CA ALA A 124 -24.95 1.29 -35.40
C ALA A 124 -24.95 0.04 -36.28
N SER A 125 -24.27 -1.02 -35.84
CA SER A 125 -24.31 -2.35 -36.44
C SER A 125 -25.59 -3.10 -36.03
N GLU A 126 -26.15 -3.90 -36.95
CA GLU A 126 -27.39 -4.63 -36.70
C GLU A 126 -27.22 -5.84 -35.77
N LYS A 127 -28.30 -6.19 -35.09
CA LYS A 127 -28.39 -7.30 -34.14
C LYS A 127 -28.59 -8.63 -34.90
N PRO A 128 -27.74 -9.65 -34.72
CA PRO A 128 -27.98 -10.96 -35.32
C PRO A 128 -29.19 -11.68 -34.69
N GLU A 129 -29.92 -12.43 -35.51
CA GLU A 129 -31.02 -13.31 -35.09
C GLU A 129 -30.52 -14.63 -34.47
N PRO A 130 -31.33 -15.30 -33.61
CA PRO A 130 -30.92 -16.51 -32.92
C PRO A 130 -30.77 -17.69 -33.90
N THR A 131 -29.56 -18.28 -33.95
CA THR A 131 -29.31 -19.52 -34.68
C THR A 131 -29.90 -20.73 -33.94
N ALA A 132 -30.44 -21.70 -34.68
CA ALA A 132 -31.16 -22.84 -34.11
C ALA A 132 -30.27 -23.82 -33.34
N THR A 133 -30.87 -24.46 -32.32
CA THR A 133 -30.24 -25.46 -31.44
C THR A 133 -29.74 -26.69 -32.21
N PRO A 134 -28.44 -27.03 -32.15
CA PRO A 134 -27.93 -28.32 -32.63
C PRO A 134 -28.42 -29.49 -31.78
N ALA A 135 -28.57 -30.67 -32.39
CA ALA A 135 -28.98 -31.89 -31.70
C ALA A 135 -27.89 -32.44 -30.76
N VAL A 136 -28.30 -33.30 -29.82
CA VAL A 136 -27.40 -33.98 -28.88
C VAL A 136 -26.41 -34.86 -29.63
N SER A 137 -25.11 -34.69 -29.33
CA SER A 137 -24.04 -35.57 -29.80
C SER A 137 -23.74 -36.65 -28.75
N GLU A 138 -23.35 -37.85 -29.19
CA GLU A 138 -23.16 -39.00 -28.30
C GLU A 138 -21.91 -38.91 -27.42
N THR A 139 -21.89 -39.71 -26.35
CA THR A 139 -20.83 -39.74 -25.33
C THR A 139 -19.55 -40.38 -25.90
N PRO A 140 -18.38 -39.72 -25.85
CA PRO A 140 -17.11 -40.32 -26.26
C PRO A 140 -16.61 -41.36 -25.23
N GLU A 141 -15.91 -42.38 -25.72
CA GLU A 141 -15.21 -43.38 -24.90
C GLU A 141 -14.01 -42.78 -24.14
N PRO A 142 -13.57 -43.39 -23.02
CA PRO A 142 -12.47 -42.86 -22.21
C PRO A 142 -11.11 -42.91 -22.92
N THR A 143 -10.43 -41.77 -22.96
CA THR A 143 -9.04 -41.63 -23.43
C THR A 143 -8.06 -42.27 -22.43
N PRO A 144 -7.00 -42.98 -22.87
CA PRO A 144 -5.99 -43.57 -21.98
C PRO A 144 -5.12 -42.52 -21.27
N GLU A 145 -4.47 -42.94 -20.18
CA GLU A 145 -3.60 -42.09 -19.36
C GLU A 145 -2.40 -41.49 -20.13
N PRO A 146 -1.99 -40.25 -19.83
CA PRO A 146 -0.82 -39.63 -20.45
C PRO A 146 0.49 -40.23 -19.93
N SER A 147 1.33 -40.72 -20.84
CA SER A 147 2.73 -41.02 -20.56
C SER A 147 3.49 -39.73 -20.22
N ALA A 148 4.43 -39.81 -19.28
CA ALA A 148 5.23 -38.65 -18.87
C ALA A 148 6.14 -38.14 -20.00
N GLU A 149 6.09 -36.83 -20.28
CA GLU A 149 7.10 -36.12 -21.07
C GLU A 149 8.23 -35.56 -20.19
N PRO A 150 9.43 -35.33 -20.75
CA PRO A 150 10.61 -34.93 -19.98
C PRO A 150 10.57 -33.47 -19.52
N THR A 151 11.09 -33.23 -18.30
CA THR A 151 11.21 -31.88 -17.73
C THR A 151 12.16 -31.00 -18.56
N PRO A 152 11.76 -29.77 -18.97
CA PRO A 152 12.66 -28.85 -19.66
C PRO A 152 13.76 -28.34 -18.72
N THR A 153 15.01 -28.36 -19.18
CA THR A 153 16.17 -27.90 -18.43
C THR A 153 16.15 -26.37 -18.26
N PRO A 154 16.47 -25.81 -17.08
CA PRO A 154 16.57 -24.35 -16.91
C PRO A 154 17.66 -23.75 -17.81
N ASN A 155 17.34 -22.65 -18.49
CA ASN A 155 18.27 -21.93 -19.35
C ASN A 155 19.03 -20.87 -18.54
N GLU A 156 20.36 -20.99 -18.44
CA GLU A 156 21.20 -19.99 -17.78
C GLU A 156 21.25 -18.70 -18.61
N GLY A 157 20.79 -17.57 -18.07
CA GLY A 157 20.77 -16.32 -18.87
C GLY A 157 20.30 -15.02 -18.21
N ALA A 158 19.86 -15.02 -16.95
CA ALA A 158 19.41 -13.81 -16.25
C ALA A 158 20.08 -13.70 -14.87
N LYS A 159 21.30 -13.14 -14.83
CA LYS A 159 22.03 -12.91 -13.59
C LYS A 159 21.51 -11.64 -12.91
N ALA A 160 20.64 -11.79 -11.92
CA ALA A 160 20.28 -10.69 -11.03
C ALA A 160 21.54 -10.13 -10.36
N GLU A 161 21.61 -8.81 -10.22
CA GLU A 161 22.67 -8.17 -9.42
C GLU A 161 22.52 -8.60 -7.94
N PRO A 162 23.64 -8.81 -7.22
CA PRO A 162 23.57 -9.23 -5.82
C PRO A 162 22.86 -8.17 -4.98
N ALA A 163 21.87 -8.60 -4.20
CA ALA A 163 21.15 -7.72 -3.29
C ALA A 163 22.12 -7.07 -2.29
N ALA A 164 21.83 -5.83 -1.88
CA ALA A 164 22.62 -5.13 -0.87
C ALA A 164 22.69 -5.95 0.41
N GLU A 165 23.91 -6.27 0.85
CA GLU A 165 24.13 -7.10 2.04
C GLU A 165 23.65 -6.41 3.31
N ARG A 166 23.10 -7.19 4.24
CA ARG A 166 22.64 -6.71 5.54
C ARG A 166 23.84 -6.20 6.34
N GLY A 167 23.75 -4.95 6.82
CA GLY A 167 24.63 -4.47 7.89
C GLY A 167 24.32 -5.21 9.20
N ASP A 168 25.33 -5.83 9.81
CA ASP A 168 25.18 -6.61 11.04
C ASP A 168 24.98 -5.71 12.28
N ASN A 169 23.73 -5.35 12.56
CA ASN A 169 23.33 -4.75 13.83
C ASN A 169 23.08 -5.87 14.87
N PRO A 170 23.87 -5.96 15.96
CA PRO A 170 23.70 -7.00 16.97
C PRO A 170 22.47 -6.73 17.85
N SER A 171 21.49 -7.64 17.81
CA SER A 171 20.27 -7.58 18.62
C SER A 171 20.56 -7.78 20.12
N ILE A 172 20.50 -6.70 20.90
CA ILE A 172 20.56 -6.77 22.37
C ILE A 172 19.21 -7.26 22.90
N TYR A 173 19.08 -8.57 23.12
CA TYR A 173 17.98 -9.16 23.85
C TYR A 173 18.17 -8.96 25.36
N VAL A 174 17.25 -8.23 25.98
CA VAL A 174 17.14 -8.17 27.44
C VAL A 174 16.45 -9.46 27.93
N LEU A 175 17.14 -10.21 28.80
CA LEU A 175 16.54 -11.35 29.50
C LEU A 175 15.56 -10.84 30.57
N LEU A 176 14.42 -11.52 30.70
CA LEU A 176 13.46 -11.34 31.79
C LEU A 176 13.41 -12.60 32.66
N ASP A 177 13.07 -12.41 33.93
CA ASP A 177 13.23 -13.38 35.01
C ASP A 177 12.33 -14.63 34.89
N GLU A 178 12.83 -15.80 35.30
CA GLU A 178 12.22 -17.12 35.04
C GLU A 178 11.11 -17.52 36.03
N SER A 179 10.51 -16.57 36.76
CA SER A 179 9.60 -16.86 37.90
C SER A 179 8.09 -16.65 37.64
N LEU A 180 7.67 -16.50 36.37
CA LEU A 180 6.26 -16.32 35.95
C LEU A 180 5.76 -17.45 35.01
N LEU A 181 6.25 -18.67 35.23
CA LEU A 181 6.02 -19.85 34.40
C LEU A 181 4.53 -20.31 34.45
N ASN A 182 3.81 -20.51 33.35
CA ASN A 182 4.14 -20.32 31.93
C ASN A 182 2.96 -19.69 31.19
N GLY A 183 3.03 -18.40 30.89
CA GLY A 183 2.05 -17.69 30.05
C GLY A 183 2.05 -18.10 28.56
N ILE A 184 2.76 -19.16 28.19
CA ILE A 184 2.92 -19.69 26.83
C ILE A 184 2.16 -21.02 26.72
N TYR A 185 1.09 -21.03 25.92
CA TYR A 185 0.43 -22.27 25.48
C TYR A 185 0.97 -22.69 24.11
N THR A 186 1.33 -23.97 23.94
CA THR A 186 1.63 -24.53 22.61
C THR A 186 0.40 -25.25 22.09
N ILE A 187 -0.05 -24.96 20.87
CA ILE A 187 -1.31 -25.49 20.33
C ILE A 187 -1.24 -27.01 20.15
N GLU A 188 -2.07 -27.73 20.90
CA GLU A 188 -2.36 -29.15 20.72
C GLU A 188 -3.17 -29.36 19.42
N ASN A 189 -2.52 -29.40 18.25
CA ASN A 189 -3.20 -29.44 16.93
C ASN A 189 -4.35 -30.48 16.87
N ALA A 190 -4.09 -31.71 17.32
CA ALA A 190 -5.06 -32.82 17.31
C ALA A 190 -6.29 -32.57 18.22
N ARG A 191 -6.14 -31.82 19.32
CA ARG A 191 -7.24 -31.49 20.25
C ARG A 191 -8.27 -30.56 19.63
N PHE A 192 -7.86 -29.74 18.66
CA PHE A 192 -8.69 -28.75 17.98
C PHE A 192 -9.01 -29.11 16.52
N GLY A 193 -8.61 -30.29 16.05
CA GLY A 193 -8.85 -30.75 14.68
C GLY A 193 -8.04 -30.00 13.60
N ILE A 194 -6.88 -29.44 13.99
CA ILE A 194 -6.05 -28.59 13.13
C ILE A 194 -5.09 -29.46 12.31
N ASP A 195 -5.08 -29.29 10.98
CA ASP A 195 -4.14 -29.94 10.08
C ASP A 195 -2.92 -29.04 9.81
N SER A 196 -1.74 -29.51 10.23
CA SER A 196 -0.44 -28.85 10.07
C SER A 196 0.40 -29.41 8.91
N THR A 197 -0.21 -30.20 8.03
CA THR A 197 0.43 -30.78 6.82
C THR A 197 0.08 -30.03 5.53
N GLY A 198 -0.94 -29.16 5.56
CA GLY A 198 -1.41 -28.35 4.44
C GLY A 198 -2.79 -28.76 3.89
N GLY A 199 -3.49 -29.68 4.57
CA GLY A 199 -4.85 -30.09 4.21
C GLY A 199 -5.94 -29.37 5.01
N ASN A 200 -7.19 -29.84 4.80
CA ASN A 200 -8.36 -29.61 5.65
C ASN A 200 -8.65 -28.14 6.04
N ALA A 201 -8.47 -27.21 5.09
CA ALA A 201 -8.39 -25.76 5.33
C ALA A 201 -9.46 -25.16 6.26
N ARG A 202 -10.74 -25.54 6.11
CA ARG A 202 -11.83 -25.07 6.98
C ARG A 202 -11.66 -25.53 8.43
N ALA A 203 -11.40 -26.83 8.64
CA ALA A 203 -11.20 -27.39 9.97
C ALA A 203 -9.95 -26.80 10.64
N THR A 204 -8.89 -26.57 9.86
CA THR A 204 -7.68 -25.86 10.30
C THR A 204 -7.99 -24.43 10.73
N THR A 205 -8.69 -23.62 9.94
CA THR A 205 -9.11 -22.26 10.35
C THR A 205 -9.98 -22.29 11.63
N ASP A 206 -10.99 -23.15 11.68
CA ASP A 206 -11.93 -23.23 12.80
C ASP A 206 -11.26 -23.71 14.09
N GLY A 207 -10.39 -24.71 13.98
CA GLY A 207 -9.60 -25.25 15.08
C GLY A 207 -8.63 -24.22 15.64
N ILE A 208 -7.93 -23.46 14.80
CA ILE A 208 -7.05 -22.36 15.24
C ILE A 208 -7.89 -21.29 15.98
N ASN A 209 -9.01 -20.86 15.41
CA ASN A 209 -9.91 -19.88 16.05
C ASN A 209 -10.53 -20.40 17.36
N ALA A 210 -10.71 -21.72 17.52
CA ALA A 210 -11.10 -22.33 18.79
C ALA A 210 -9.94 -22.37 19.80
N ALA A 211 -8.73 -22.71 19.35
CA ALA A 211 -7.52 -22.74 20.19
C ALA A 211 -7.14 -21.35 20.73
N LEU A 212 -7.21 -20.30 19.90
CA LEU A 212 -6.91 -18.91 20.33
C LEU A 212 -7.93 -18.39 21.36
N ARG A 213 -9.22 -18.67 21.18
CA ARG A 213 -10.26 -18.32 22.16
C ARG A 213 -10.06 -19.08 23.47
N TRP A 214 -9.90 -20.40 23.41
CA TRP A 214 -9.67 -21.21 24.60
C TRP A 214 -8.41 -20.77 25.37
N ALA A 215 -7.30 -20.52 24.68
CA ALA A 215 -6.07 -20.08 25.31
C ALA A 215 -6.24 -18.75 26.06
N LYS A 216 -6.95 -17.78 25.47
CA LYS A 216 -7.32 -16.52 26.12
C LYS A 216 -8.28 -16.73 27.31
N GLU A 217 -9.25 -17.63 27.18
CA GLU A 217 -10.17 -18.00 28.27
C GLU A 217 -9.46 -18.66 29.46
N GLN A 218 -8.34 -19.36 29.23
CA GLN A 218 -7.48 -19.88 30.31
C GLN A 218 -6.45 -18.84 30.83
N GLY A 219 -6.40 -17.63 30.27
CA GLY A 219 -5.46 -16.58 30.70
C GLY A 219 -4.04 -16.69 30.14
N PHE A 220 -3.79 -17.50 29.11
CA PHE A 220 -2.50 -17.47 28.41
C PHE A 220 -2.35 -16.16 27.62
N SER A 221 -1.16 -15.56 27.66
CA SER A 221 -0.81 -14.32 26.95
C SER A 221 0.02 -14.55 25.69
N THR A 222 0.60 -15.74 25.54
CA THR A 222 1.33 -16.18 24.35
C THR A 222 0.79 -17.52 23.88
N VAL A 223 0.57 -17.65 22.57
CA VAL A 223 0.23 -18.90 21.91
C VAL A 223 1.31 -19.23 20.88
N LYS A 224 1.90 -20.42 20.99
CA LYS A 224 2.92 -20.93 20.09
C LYS A 224 2.35 -22.04 19.22
N PHE A 225 2.62 -21.98 17.92
CA PHE A 225 2.24 -23.04 16.99
C PHE A 225 3.26 -24.17 16.97
N GLU A 226 2.82 -25.41 16.73
CA GLU A 226 3.73 -26.46 16.27
C GLU A 226 4.31 -26.08 14.90
N LYS A 227 5.46 -26.65 14.52
CA LYS A 227 6.06 -26.35 13.22
C LYS A 227 5.37 -27.14 12.11
N GLY A 228 4.76 -26.45 11.15
CA GLY A 228 4.06 -27.09 10.03
C GLY A 228 3.61 -26.13 8.94
N THR A 229 2.69 -26.62 8.12
CA THR A 229 2.01 -25.90 7.03
C THR A 229 0.51 -25.93 7.31
N TYR A 230 -0.08 -24.77 7.59
CA TYR A 230 -1.50 -24.63 7.91
C TYR A 230 -2.22 -24.03 6.70
N MET A 231 -3.16 -24.77 6.10
CA MET A 231 -4.03 -24.23 5.05
C MET A 231 -5.20 -23.51 5.69
N ILE A 232 -5.54 -22.32 5.20
CA ILE A 232 -6.52 -21.40 5.79
C ILE A 232 -7.59 -21.08 4.75
N GLN A 233 -8.83 -21.44 5.06
CA GLN A 233 -10.01 -20.97 4.31
C GLN A 233 -10.61 -19.74 5.01
N CYS A 234 -10.86 -18.67 4.26
CA CYS A 234 -11.54 -17.45 4.73
C CYS A 234 -12.82 -17.21 3.93
N LYS A 235 -13.96 -16.96 4.60
CA LYS A 235 -15.32 -16.71 4.06
C LYS A 235 -15.82 -15.27 4.26
N TRP A 236 -14.96 -14.33 4.61
CA TRP A 236 -15.29 -12.90 4.62
C TRP A 236 -15.45 -12.39 3.17
N ARG A 237 -16.57 -11.74 2.83
CA ARG A 237 -16.97 -11.40 1.44
C ARG A 237 -17.48 -9.96 1.26
N ASN A 238 -16.86 -9.04 1.98
CA ASN A 238 -17.12 -7.61 1.82
C ASN A 238 -15.94 -6.81 2.38
N ARG A 239 -15.09 -6.29 1.49
CA ARG A 239 -13.96 -5.40 1.78
C ARG A 239 -14.29 -4.27 2.78
N PHE A 240 -15.53 -3.76 2.76
CA PHE A 240 -16.01 -2.59 3.50
C PHE A 240 -16.72 -2.92 4.82
N ILE A 241 -16.48 -4.11 5.39
CA ILE A 241 -16.73 -4.42 6.81
C ILE A 241 -15.52 -5.14 7.37
N ALA A 242 -15.27 -5.04 8.68
CA ALA A 242 -14.14 -5.72 9.29
C ALA A 242 -14.20 -7.26 9.09
N PRO A 243 -13.06 -7.97 8.95
CA PRO A 243 -13.00 -9.41 8.73
C PRO A 243 -13.82 -10.25 9.70
N THR A 244 -14.56 -11.23 9.15
CA THR A 244 -15.44 -12.14 9.87
C THR A 244 -15.02 -13.62 9.82
N ASP A 245 -13.96 -13.94 9.06
CA ASP A 245 -13.36 -15.28 8.96
C ASP A 245 -11.90 -15.18 8.45
N GLY A 246 -11.16 -16.28 8.44
CA GLY A 246 -9.70 -16.30 8.53
C GLY A 246 -9.27 -16.53 9.98
N ILE A 247 -7.99 -16.37 10.32
CA ILE A 247 -7.55 -16.44 11.72
C ILE A 247 -7.85 -15.09 12.40
N LEU A 248 -8.91 -15.04 13.21
CA LEU A 248 -9.31 -13.85 13.96
C LEU A 248 -8.58 -13.82 15.30
N VAL A 249 -7.66 -12.86 15.48
CA VAL A 249 -6.75 -12.84 16.64
C VAL A 249 -7.35 -12.03 17.80
N PRO A 250 -7.63 -12.66 18.96
CA PRO A 250 -8.13 -11.94 20.12
C PRO A 250 -7.11 -10.99 20.74
N SER A 251 -7.60 -9.89 21.32
CA SER A 251 -6.83 -8.96 22.16
C SER A 251 -6.03 -9.66 23.26
N GLY A 252 -4.80 -9.21 23.54
CA GLY A 252 -3.95 -9.71 24.63
C GLY A 252 -3.10 -10.95 24.30
N LEU A 253 -3.04 -11.37 23.03
CA LEU A 253 -2.26 -12.54 22.60
C LEU A 253 -1.02 -12.16 21.77
N THR A 254 0.11 -12.77 22.12
CA THR A 254 1.28 -12.93 21.25
C THR A 254 1.22 -14.27 20.54
N LEU A 255 1.11 -14.28 19.22
CA LEU A 255 1.21 -15.47 18.39
C LEU A 255 2.66 -15.67 17.94
N ASP A 256 3.31 -16.72 18.44
CA ASP A 256 4.60 -17.20 17.93
C ASP A 256 4.37 -18.30 16.90
N LEU A 257 4.49 -17.94 15.63
CA LEU A 257 4.22 -18.84 14.50
C LEU A 257 5.34 -19.88 14.30
N ASN A 258 6.43 -19.84 15.08
CA ASN A 258 7.42 -20.93 15.23
C ASN A 258 8.08 -21.42 13.90
N GLY A 259 8.17 -20.54 12.90
CA GLY A 259 8.68 -20.85 11.56
C GLY A 259 7.70 -21.64 10.67
N SER A 260 6.42 -21.71 11.03
CA SER A 260 5.36 -22.34 10.25
C SER A 260 4.93 -21.51 9.05
N THR A 261 4.41 -22.18 8.03
CA THR A 261 3.75 -21.54 6.88
C THR A 261 2.23 -21.55 7.09
N PHE A 262 1.57 -20.44 6.81
CA PHE A 262 0.12 -20.31 6.69
C PHE A 262 -0.20 -19.96 5.25
N MET A 263 -1.04 -20.77 4.60
CA MET A 263 -1.35 -20.63 3.17
C MET A 263 -2.85 -20.38 2.99
N MET A 264 -3.24 -19.42 2.14
CA MET A 264 -4.63 -19.27 1.73
C MET A 264 -5.03 -20.41 0.81
N GLU A 265 -6.20 -21.00 1.04
CA GLU A 265 -6.78 -22.01 0.16
C GLU A 265 -7.10 -21.39 -1.23
N PRO A 266 -6.66 -22.01 -2.34
CA PRO A 266 -6.96 -21.53 -3.69
C PRO A 266 -8.45 -21.34 -3.94
N ASN A 267 -8.84 -20.12 -4.31
CA ASN A 267 -10.25 -19.75 -4.39
C ASN A 267 -10.53 -18.76 -5.55
N SER A 268 -11.75 -18.22 -5.59
CA SER A 268 -12.22 -17.29 -6.65
C SER A 268 -12.81 -16.00 -6.09
N TYR A 269 -12.45 -15.62 -4.86
CA TYR A 269 -13.13 -14.57 -4.11
C TYR A 269 -12.35 -13.24 -4.16
N PRO A 270 -13.03 -12.11 -4.40
CA PRO A 270 -12.39 -10.79 -4.42
C PRO A 270 -11.60 -10.44 -3.16
N GLU A 271 -12.10 -10.86 -2.00
CA GLU A 271 -11.51 -10.57 -0.69
C GLU A 271 -11.29 -11.82 0.18
N TYR A 272 -10.20 -11.76 0.96
CA TYR A 272 -9.89 -12.68 2.06
C TYR A 272 -8.91 -12.03 3.04
N CYS A 273 -8.74 -12.64 4.21
CA CYS A 273 -7.54 -12.43 5.03
C CYS A 273 -7.01 -13.77 5.56
N ILE A 274 -5.68 -13.90 5.71
CA ILE A 274 -5.11 -15.04 6.46
C ILE A 274 -5.22 -14.75 7.96
N PHE A 275 -4.82 -13.55 8.39
CA PHE A 275 -4.98 -13.06 9.77
C PHE A 275 -5.82 -11.77 9.81
N GLY A 276 -6.80 -11.72 10.70
CA GLY A 276 -7.63 -10.55 10.99
C GLY A 276 -7.48 -10.10 12.45
N ILE A 277 -7.07 -8.85 12.66
CA ILE A 277 -6.94 -8.20 13.96
C ILE A 277 -7.98 -7.08 14.00
N VAL A 278 -9.14 -7.35 14.62
CA VAL A 278 -10.35 -6.52 14.51
C VAL A 278 -10.80 -6.04 15.89
N ASN A 279 -10.89 -4.72 16.08
CA ASN A 279 -11.26 -4.09 17.36
C ASN A 279 -10.50 -4.72 18.56
N ALA A 280 -9.21 -4.96 18.34
CA ALA A 280 -8.34 -5.67 19.27
C ALA A 280 -7.30 -4.74 19.87
N LYS A 281 -6.65 -5.21 20.92
CA LYS A 281 -5.55 -4.51 21.56
C LYS A 281 -4.51 -5.45 22.11
N ASP A 282 -3.29 -4.96 22.25
CA ASP A 282 -2.18 -5.69 22.87
C ASP A 282 -1.93 -7.04 22.17
N VAL A 283 -1.76 -6.98 20.84
CA VAL A 283 -1.60 -8.16 19.96
C VAL A 283 -0.21 -8.17 19.35
N THR A 284 0.42 -9.34 19.25
CA THR A 284 1.64 -9.54 18.46
C THR A 284 1.50 -10.77 17.57
N ILE A 285 1.96 -10.72 16.32
CA ILE A 285 2.17 -11.89 15.46
C ILE A 285 3.62 -11.88 14.99
N LYS A 286 4.33 -13.01 15.16
CA LYS A 286 5.76 -13.11 14.84
C LYS A 286 6.22 -14.48 14.33
N ASN A 287 7.38 -14.50 13.70
CA ASN A 287 8.16 -15.70 13.37
C ASN A 287 7.45 -16.70 12.44
N GLY A 288 6.90 -16.29 11.29
CA GLY A 288 6.18 -17.19 10.40
C GLY A 288 6.13 -16.74 8.95
N ARG A 289 5.59 -17.60 8.07
CA ARG A 289 5.43 -17.30 6.65
C ARG A 289 3.96 -17.30 6.25
N LEU A 290 3.49 -16.23 5.62
CA LEU A 290 2.16 -16.09 5.05
C LEU A 290 2.25 -16.20 3.52
N VAL A 291 1.40 -17.03 2.92
CA VAL A 291 1.37 -17.25 1.47
C VAL A 291 -0.07 -17.12 1.00
N GLY A 292 -0.37 -16.11 0.19
CA GLY A 292 -1.66 -16.02 -0.48
C GLY A 292 -1.78 -17.00 -1.64
N ASP A 293 -2.94 -17.04 -2.28
CA ASP A 293 -3.25 -17.99 -3.35
C ASP A 293 -2.97 -17.47 -4.78
N LEU A 294 -2.24 -16.35 -4.95
CA LEU A 294 -1.99 -15.67 -6.23
C LEU A 294 -1.73 -16.58 -7.43
N ASP A 295 -0.89 -17.61 -7.28
CA ASP A 295 -0.53 -18.54 -8.36
C ASP A 295 -1.71 -19.39 -8.87
N ASN A 296 -2.70 -19.65 -8.01
CA ASN A 296 -3.80 -20.59 -8.23
C ASN A 296 -5.19 -19.94 -8.12
N HIS A 297 -5.26 -18.62 -7.98
CA HIS A 297 -6.50 -17.88 -7.79
C HIS A 297 -7.32 -17.78 -9.09
N VAL A 298 -8.64 -17.98 -8.99
CA VAL A 298 -9.55 -17.99 -10.13
C VAL A 298 -10.20 -16.61 -10.31
N TYR A 299 -9.60 -15.80 -11.19
CA TYR A 299 -10.01 -14.42 -11.49
C TYR A 299 -11.29 -14.30 -12.34
N ALA A 300 -12.43 -14.69 -11.75
CA ALA A 300 -13.76 -14.59 -12.34
C ALA A 300 -14.31 -13.14 -12.34
N LYS A 301 -13.73 -12.30 -13.23
CA LYS A 301 -14.06 -10.86 -13.37
C LYS A 301 -15.57 -10.57 -13.33
N SER A 302 -15.96 -9.63 -12.48
CA SER A 302 -17.32 -9.10 -12.40
C SER A 302 -17.31 -7.56 -12.41
N SER A 303 -18.48 -6.93 -12.55
CA SER A 303 -18.62 -5.47 -12.43
C SER A 303 -18.45 -4.96 -11.00
N ALA A 304 -18.64 -5.82 -9.98
CA ALA A 304 -18.44 -5.50 -8.57
C ALA A 304 -16.99 -5.74 -8.10
N SER A 305 -16.26 -6.65 -8.75
CA SER A 305 -14.82 -6.84 -8.59
C SER A 305 -14.20 -7.20 -9.95
N PRO A 306 -13.57 -6.24 -10.65
CA PRO A 306 -12.91 -6.47 -11.93
C PRO A 306 -11.49 -7.05 -11.78
N THR A 307 -10.93 -7.02 -10.57
CA THR A 307 -9.50 -7.24 -10.27
C THR A 307 -9.22 -8.32 -9.23
N HIS A 308 -10.09 -8.53 -8.23
CA HIS A 308 -9.85 -9.38 -7.03
C HIS A 308 -8.64 -8.92 -6.19
N GLU A 309 -8.60 -7.63 -5.89
CA GLU A 309 -7.46 -6.92 -5.29
C GLU A 309 -7.48 -6.83 -3.75
N PHE A 310 -8.35 -7.58 -3.07
CA PHE A 310 -8.58 -7.48 -1.62
C PHE A 310 -8.27 -8.78 -0.84
N GLY A 311 -7.45 -9.67 -1.42
CA GLY A 311 -6.91 -10.83 -0.70
C GLY A 311 -5.67 -10.43 0.09
N PHE A 312 -5.77 -10.42 1.43
CA PHE A 312 -4.78 -9.85 2.32
C PHE A 312 -4.01 -10.88 3.16
N GLY A 313 -2.73 -10.59 3.45
CA GLY A 313 -1.96 -11.36 4.43
C GLY A 313 -2.41 -11.10 5.87
N VAL A 314 -2.31 -9.85 6.32
CA VAL A 314 -2.78 -9.39 7.63
C VAL A 314 -3.66 -8.15 7.50
N VAL A 315 -4.85 -8.18 8.08
CA VAL A 315 -5.74 -7.02 8.23
C VAL A 315 -5.72 -6.54 9.67
N ILE A 316 -5.51 -5.24 9.89
CA ILE A 316 -5.53 -4.60 11.21
C ILE A 316 -6.59 -3.48 11.19
N SER A 317 -7.81 -3.79 11.63
CA SER A 317 -8.95 -2.86 11.66
C SER A 317 -9.20 -2.34 13.08
N ALA A 318 -9.17 -1.01 13.20
CA ALA A 318 -9.43 -0.23 14.42
C ALA A 318 -8.83 -0.84 15.71
N SER A 319 -7.57 -1.24 15.66
CA SER A 319 -6.90 -1.96 16.75
C SER A 319 -5.72 -1.18 17.34
N THR A 320 -5.42 -1.38 18.62
CA THR A 320 -4.45 -0.56 19.39
C THR A 320 -3.29 -1.38 19.96
N ASN A 321 -2.04 -0.90 19.84
CA ASN A 321 -0.84 -1.62 20.30
C ASN A 321 -0.73 -3.01 19.63
N VAL A 322 -0.51 -3.01 18.31
CA VAL A 322 -0.42 -4.22 17.48
C VAL A 322 0.97 -4.32 16.87
N THR A 323 1.61 -5.49 17.00
CA THR A 323 2.95 -5.74 16.43
C THR A 323 2.91 -6.85 15.40
N ILE A 324 3.33 -6.58 14.16
CA ILE A 324 3.60 -7.62 13.15
C ILE A 324 5.11 -7.63 12.91
N ARG A 325 5.80 -8.71 13.31
CA ARG A 325 7.26 -8.72 13.34
C ARG A 325 7.89 -10.01 12.82
N ASN A 326 8.94 -9.90 11.99
CA ASN A 326 9.68 -11.08 11.50
C ASN A 326 8.73 -12.10 10.83
N LEU A 327 7.84 -11.62 9.96
CA LEU A 327 7.04 -12.44 9.05
C LEU A 327 7.59 -12.35 7.63
N THR A 328 7.56 -13.47 6.90
CA THR A 328 7.68 -13.46 5.43
C THR A 328 6.27 -13.50 4.85
N ILE A 329 5.88 -12.52 4.03
CA ILE A 329 4.52 -12.40 3.49
C ILE A 329 4.61 -12.33 1.97
N THR A 330 3.94 -13.24 1.26
CA THR A 330 4.07 -13.31 -0.20
C THR A 330 2.83 -13.84 -0.90
N LYS A 331 2.71 -13.59 -2.21
CA LYS A 331 1.68 -14.18 -3.09
C LYS A 331 0.25 -13.81 -2.73
N MET A 332 0.03 -12.62 -2.18
CA MET A 332 -1.31 -12.07 -1.94
C MET A 332 -1.92 -11.54 -3.25
N THR A 333 -3.22 -11.72 -3.46
CA THR A 333 -3.93 -11.14 -4.61
C THR A 333 -4.18 -9.63 -4.46
N GLY A 334 -4.24 -9.17 -3.21
CA GLY A 334 -4.19 -7.77 -2.80
C GLY A 334 -2.87 -7.45 -2.09
N ASP A 335 -2.98 -6.95 -0.86
CA ASP A 335 -1.86 -6.40 -0.08
C ASP A 335 -1.21 -7.42 0.87
N GLY A 336 0.08 -7.23 1.17
CA GLY A 336 0.77 -8.00 2.22
C GLY A 336 0.20 -7.72 3.62
N ILE A 337 0.14 -6.45 4.01
CA ILE A 337 -0.47 -5.98 5.27
C ILE A 337 -1.35 -4.76 4.98
N ILE A 338 -2.53 -4.68 5.58
CA ILE A 338 -3.39 -3.50 5.54
C ILE A 338 -3.77 -3.03 6.95
N VAL A 339 -3.63 -1.74 7.22
CA VAL A 339 -3.89 -1.10 8.52
C VAL A 339 -4.94 -0.01 8.35
N GLU A 340 -6.08 -0.19 8.99
CA GLU A 340 -7.30 0.54 8.67
C GLU A 340 -8.17 0.88 9.89
N GLY A 341 -9.20 1.67 9.63
CA GLY A 341 -10.22 2.02 10.59
C GLY A 341 -11.39 1.04 10.67
N SER A 342 -12.43 1.45 11.37
CA SER A 342 -13.70 0.71 11.46
C SER A 342 -14.71 1.31 10.51
N TYR A 343 -15.18 0.48 9.57
CA TYR A 343 -16.28 0.79 8.65
C TYR A 343 -17.64 0.96 9.36
N THR A 344 -17.74 0.61 10.64
CA THR A 344 -18.92 0.79 11.49
C THR A 344 -18.58 1.58 12.76
N ALA A 345 -19.58 2.16 13.41
CA ALA A 345 -19.38 2.87 14.68
C ALA A 345 -19.03 1.89 15.81
N LEU A 346 -17.90 2.09 16.49
CA LEU A 346 -17.51 1.32 17.67
C LEU A 346 -18.08 1.92 18.96
N ALA A 347 -18.37 1.05 19.94
CA ALA A 347 -19.00 1.43 21.21
C ALA A 347 -18.08 2.23 22.17
N ASP A 348 -16.77 2.23 21.92
CA ASP A 348 -15.76 2.98 22.68
C ASP A 348 -15.36 4.32 22.02
N GLY A 349 -15.93 4.64 20.85
CA GLY A 349 -15.56 5.81 20.05
C GLY A 349 -14.27 5.66 19.24
N GLY A 350 -13.61 4.50 19.28
CA GLY A 350 -12.49 4.17 18.40
C GLY A 350 -12.93 4.13 16.93
N ARG A 351 -12.07 4.60 16.02
CA ARG A 351 -12.34 4.55 14.56
C ARG A 351 -11.13 4.26 13.67
N VAL A 352 -9.91 4.39 14.17
CA VAL A 352 -8.65 4.14 13.44
C VAL A 352 -7.71 3.31 14.31
N SER A 353 -6.84 2.52 13.68
CA SER A 353 -5.83 1.76 14.42
C SER A 353 -4.78 2.69 15.04
N THR A 354 -4.20 2.31 16.18
CA THR A 354 -3.21 3.15 16.90
C THR A 354 -2.03 2.31 17.40
N LYS A 355 -0.81 2.87 17.43
CA LYS A 355 0.38 2.15 17.93
C LYS A 355 0.59 0.80 17.24
N VAL A 356 0.41 0.80 15.92
CA VAL A 356 0.70 -0.34 15.06
C VAL A 356 2.17 -0.29 14.69
N ARG A 357 2.89 -1.41 14.86
CA ARG A 357 4.32 -1.55 14.59
C ARG A 357 4.55 -2.70 13.63
N LEU A 358 4.90 -2.38 12.38
CA LEU A 358 5.21 -3.33 11.31
C LEU A 358 6.73 -3.40 11.16
N LEU A 359 7.35 -4.42 11.76
CA LEU A 359 8.80 -4.44 12.02
C LEU A 359 9.53 -5.63 11.40
N ASP A 360 10.64 -5.41 10.69
CA ASP A 360 11.54 -6.48 10.21
C ASP A 360 10.83 -7.60 9.39
N ASN A 361 9.79 -7.26 8.61
CA ASN A 361 9.09 -8.21 7.75
C ASN A 361 9.68 -8.28 6.33
N ASP A 362 9.50 -9.43 5.67
CA ASP A 362 9.97 -9.73 4.31
C ASP A 362 8.74 -9.89 3.40
N ILE A 363 8.32 -8.81 2.72
CA ILE A 363 7.05 -8.73 2.00
C ILE A 363 7.32 -8.68 0.50
N SER A 364 6.83 -9.64 -0.27
CA SER A 364 7.14 -9.67 -1.71
C SER A 364 6.17 -10.42 -2.61
N ASN A 365 6.16 -10.11 -3.90
CA ASN A 365 5.32 -10.78 -4.90
C ASN A 365 3.83 -10.75 -4.51
N CYS A 366 3.37 -9.63 -3.93
CA CYS A 366 1.96 -9.32 -3.72
C CYS A 366 1.45 -8.47 -4.89
N ARG A 367 0.17 -8.62 -5.24
CA ARG A 367 -0.34 -8.07 -6.51
C ARG A 367 -0.73 -6.60 -6.46
N ARG A 368 -1.25 -6.12 -5.31
CA ARG A 368 -1.54 -4.70 -5.07
C ARG A 368 -0.39 -4.04 -4.33
N GLN A 369 -0.44 -3.83 -3.01
CA GLN A 369 0.64 -3.20 -2.23
C GLN A 369 1.49 -4.20 -1.43
N GLY A 370 2.65 -3.75 -0.95
CA GLY A 370 3.34 -4.41 0.16
C GLY A 370 2.63 -4.14 1.49
N ILE A 371 2.47 -2.85 1.83
CA ILE A 371 1.79 -2.36 3.03
C ILE A 371 0.85 -1.20 2.66
N SER A 372 -0.41 -1.28 3.09
CA SER A 372 -1.43 -0.23 2.93
C SER A 372 -1.82 0.39 4.27
N ILE A 373 -1.72 1.71 4.40
CA ILE A 373 -2.08 2.46 5.61
C ILE A 373 -3.28 3.38 5.32
N ILE A 374 -4.48 2.86 5.59
CA ILE A 374 -5.78 3.45 5.24
C ILE A 374 -6.39 4.24 6.42
N GLY A 375 -6.05 3.87 7.65
CA GLY A 375 -6.64 4.44 8.87
C GLY A 375 -5.85 4.07 10.11
N ALA A 376 -4.68 4.68 10.28
CA ALA A 376 -3.77 4.42 11.39
C ALA A 376 -3.17 5.72 11.95
N ARG A 377 -2.83 5.73 13.25
CA ARG A 377 -2.10 6.84 13.86
C ARG A 377 -1.03 6.42 14.86
N ASP A 378 -0.07 7.30 15.12
CA ASP A 378 0.98 7.07 16.14
C ASP A 378 1.64 5.69 15.94
N SER A 379 2.11 5.44 14.71
CA SER A 379 2.41 4.09 14.19
C SER A 379 3.70 4.06 13.36
N GLU A 380 4.29 2.87 13.23
CA GLU A 380 5.69 2.66 12.84
C GLU A 380 5.81 1.52 11.83
N ILE A 381 6.49 1.78 10.72
CA ILE A 381 6.81 0.80 9.67
C ILE A 381 8.33 0.82 9.48
N ALA A 382 9.03 -0.15 10.07
CA ALA A 382 10.49 -0.11 10.16
C ALA A 382 11.23 -1.42 9.91
N GLY A 383 12.42 -1.33 9.30
CA GLY A 383 13.31 -2.49 9.05
C GLY A 383 12.80 -3.52 8.03
N ASN A 384 11.67 -3.27 7.36
CA ASN A 384 11.05 -4.23 6.45
C ASN A 384 11.81 -4.27 5.10
N ARG A 385 11.87 -5.45 4.46
CA ARG A 385 12.28 -5.59 3.06
C ARG A 385 11.03 -5.80 2.21
N ILE A 386 10.75 -4.90 1.26
CA ILE A 386 9.51 -4.91 0.47
C ILE A 386 9.84 -4.86 -1.03
N TYR A 387 9.43 -5.87 -1.81
CA TYR A 387 9.93 -6.00 -3.18
C TYR A 387 9.06 -6.82 -4.15
N ASN A 388 9.28 -6.64 -5.45
CA ASN A 388 8.53 -7.32 -6.52
C ASN A 388 7.00 -7.15 -6.35
N ILE A 389 6.55 -5.92 -6.06
CA ILE A 389 5.13 -5.62 -5.87
C ILE A 389 4.53 -5.19 -7.21
N SER A 390 3.66 -6.00 -7.79
CA SER A 390 3.21 -5.82 -9.18
C SER A 390 1.94 -6.59 -9.56
N GLY A 391 1.10 -5.97 -10.39
CA GLY A 391 0.01 -6.62 -11.14
C GLY A 391 -1.38 -6.02 -10.94
N THR A 392 -1.58 -5.12 -9.97
CA THR A 392 -2.79 -4.31 -9.82
C THR A 392 -2.48 -3.00 -9.10
N ASP A 393 -2.95 -1.88 -9.64
CA ASP A 393 -2.67 -0.55 -9.10
C ASP A 393 -3.17 -0.40 -7.64
N PRO A 394 -2.47 0.37 -6.79
CA PRO A 394 -1.36 1.28 -7.14
C PRO A 394 0.08 0.70 -7.24
N GLN A 395 0.33 -0.57 -6.90
CA GLN A 395 1.64 -1.26 -7.01
C GLN A 395 2.83 -0.66 -6.20
N TYR A 396 2.59 -0.04 -5.04
CA TYR A 396 3.63 0.52 -4.17
C TYR A 396 4.11 -0.46 -3.08
N GLY A 397 5.36 -0.31 -2.65
CA GLY A 397 5.90 -1.01 -1.47
C GLY A 397 5.15 -0.64 -0.19
N ILE A 398 5.02 0.67 0.09
CA ILE A 398 4.22 1.23 1.17
C ILE A 398 3.31 2.32 0.57
N ASP A 399 2.03 2.32 0.94
CA ASP A 399 1.06 3.32 0.47
C ASP A 399 0.18 3.83 1.62
N ILE A 400 -0.21 5.10 1.52
CA ILE A 400 -0.88 5.87 2.59
C ILE A 400 -2.06 6.64 1.98
N GLU A 401 -3.01 5.87 1.45
CA GLU A 401 -4.26 6.33 0.87
C GLU A 401 -5.39 6.17 1.91
N LYS A 402 -5.79 7.26 2.56
CA LYS A 402 -6.87 7.27 3.54
C LYS A 402 -8.21 6.98 2.83
N GLU A 403 -9.03 6.16 3.45
CA GLU A 403 -10.42 5.95 3.02
C GLU A 403 -11.38 6.71 3.96
N LEU A 404 -12.59 7.00 3.47
CA LEU A 404 -13.65 7.65 4.24
C LEU A 404 -13.20 8.97 4.90
N ASP A 405 -13.66 9.22 6.12
CA ASP A 405 -13.23 10.29 7.02
C ASP A 405 -12.21 9.80 8.07
N TYR A 406 -11.45 8.74 7.77
CA TYR A 406 -10.40 8.25 8.66
C TYR A 406 -9.27 9.29 8.84
N VAL A 407 -8.70 9.29 10.04
CA VAL A 407 -7.46 10.01 10.35
C VAL A 407 -6.27 9.11 10.03
N VAL A 408 -5.31 9.65 9.28
CA VAL A 408 -3.97 9.10 9.19
C VAL A 408 -3.00 10.19 9.62
N ASP A 409 -2.38 10.02 10.80
CA ASP A 409 -1.39 10.97 11.34
C ASP A 409 -0.26 10.31 12.14
N LYS A 410 0.91 10.98 12.21
CA LYS A 410 2.03 10.57 13.10
C LYS A 410 2.55 9.18 12.76
N LEU A 411 2.93 9.03 11.49
CA LEU A 411 3.57 7.82 10.98
C LEU A 411 5.09 7.98 10.91
N LYS A 412 5.80 6.93 11.31
CA LYS A 412 7.25 6.79 11.13
C LYS A 412 7.53 5.65 10.16
N ILE A 413 8.27 5.95 9.09
CA ILE A 413 8.57 5.00 8.02
C ILE A 413 10.08 5.01 7.82
N HIS A 414 10.79 4.01 8.34
CA HIS A 414 12.26 4.09 8.40
C HIS A 414 13.05 2.80 8.36
N ASP A 415 14.30 2.90 7.93
CA ASP A 415 15.25 1.79 7.81
C ASP A 415 14.71 0.62 6.94
N ASN A 416 13.69 0.85 6.11
CA ASN A 416 13.13 -0.14 5.19
C ASN A 416 13.95 -0.21 3.90
N VAL A 417 13.96 -1.38 3.26
CA VAL A 417 14.65 -1.61 1.97
C VAL A 417 13.60 -1.98 0.92
N ILE A 418 13.40 -1.11 -0.07
CA ILE A 418 12.27 -1.18 -1.02
C ILE A 418 12.75 -1.08 -2.47
N TYR A 419 12.38 -2.05 -3.32
CA TYR A 419 12.84 -2.16 -4.71
C TYR A 419 11.91 -3.03 -5.57
N ASN A 420 11.91 -2.83 -6.89
CA ASN A 420 11.06 -3.59 -7.84
C ASN A 420 9.54 -3.54 -7.57
N CYS A 421 9.03 -2.48 -6.95
CA CYS A 421 7.59 -2.19 -6.87
C CYS A 421 7.18 -1.33 -8.07
N SER A 422 6.16 -1.72 -8.85
CA SER A 422 5.87 -1.05 -10.14
C SER A 422 5.39 0.40 -10.00
N GLY A 423 4.69 0.73 -8.93
CA GLY A 423 4.16 2.08 -8.65
C GLY A 423 5.18 2.98 -7.95
N GLY A 424 5.96 2.42 -7.02
CA GLY A 424 6.99 3.15 -6.28
C GLY A 424 7.33 2.50 -4.94
N ALA A 425 8.26 3.11 -4.19
CA ALA A 425 8.68 2.59 -2.91
C ALA A 425 7.71 3.00 -1.80
N ILE A 426 7.45 4.31 -1.69
CA ILE A 426 6.61 4.90 -0.64
C ILE A 426 5.69 5.95 -1.27
N SER A 427 4.38 5.78 -1.08
CA SER A 427 3.35 6.76 -1.42
C SER A 427 2.79 7.39 -0.15
N CYS A 428 3.12 8.65 0.11
CA CYS A 428 2.45 9.49 1.08
C CYS A 428 1.31 10.26 0.38
N HIS A 429 0.31 9.52 -0.13
CA HIS A 429 -0.79 10.12 -0.90
C HIS A 429 -1.65 11.06 -0.05
N SER A 430 -1.84 10.77 1.25
CA SER A 430 -2.81 11.50 2.06
C SER A 430 -2.47 11.51 3.55
N GLY A 431 -3.22 12.29 4.35
CA GLY A 431 -3.00 12.44 5.80
C GLY A 431 -1.92 13.48 6.13
N ASN A 432 -1.29 13.39 7.30
CA ASN A 432 -0.31 14.40 7.76
C ASN A 432 0.65 13.91 8.88
N ASP A 433 1.64 14.73 9.20
CA ASP A 433 2.61 14.52 10.29
C ASP A 433 3.44 13.23 10.10
N TYR A 434 4.21 13.15 9.01
CA TYR A 434 5.00 11.94 8.67
C TYR A 434 6.51 12.16 8.73
N GLU A 435 7.22 11.18 9.29
CA GLU A 435 8.68 11.07 9.21
C GLU A 435 9.05 9.88 8.31
N VAL A 436 9.65 10.16 7.15
CA VAL A 436 10.11 9.17 6.18
C VAL A 436 11.64 9.23 6.12
N TYR A 437 12.33 8.32 6.82
CA TYR A 437 13.77 8.47 7.04
C TYR A 437 14.61 7.20 6.96
N ASN A 438 15.89 7.32 6.61
CA ASN A 438 16.84 6.19 6.48
C ASN A 438 16.44 5.05 5.51
N ASN A 439 15.34 5.15 4.74
CA ASN A 439 14.92 4.08 3.85
C ASN A 439 15.86 3.98 2.64
N ILE A 440 16.07 2.75 2.14
CA ILE A 440 16.80 2.49 0.90
C ILE A 440 15.79 2.18 -0.20
N CYS A 441 15.64 3.10 -1.15
CA CYS A 441 14.70 2.97 -2.29
C CYS A 441 15.50 2.81 -3.59
N SER A 442 15.35 1.68 -4.29
CA SER A 442 16.12 1.39 -5.52
C SER A 442 15.22 1.18 -6.73
N GLY A 443 15.42 1.98 -7.78
CA GLY A 443 14.57 2.00 -8.98
C GLY A 443 13.14 2.46 -8.72
N ASN A 444 12.85 2.99 -7.53
CA ASN A 444 11.50 3.20 -7.02
C ASN A 444 11.37 4.55 -6.31
N ILE A 445 10.27 5.27 -6.62
CA ILE A 445 10.04 6.65 -6.18
C ILE A 445 9.53 6.76 -4.75
N ILE A 446 9.74 7.92 -4.13
CA ILE A 446 8.94 8.38 -2.98
C ILE A 446 8.00 9.48 -3.50
N ALA A 447 6.69 9.27 -3.44
CA ALA A 447 5.69 10.24 -3.91
C ALA A 447 4.91 10.84 -2.73
N VAL A 448 4.69 12.15 -2.72
CA VAL A 448 4.06 12.86 -1.59
C VAL A 448 3.02 13.89 -2.06
N PHE A 449 1.78 13.71 -1.63
CA PHE A 449 0.64 14.65 -1.81
C PHE A 449 0.01 15.06 -0.45
N SER A 450 0.41 14.42 0.65
CA SER A 450 0.04 14.76 2.02
C SER A 450 0.67 16.08 2.54
N SER A 451 0.40 16.44 3.79
CA SER A 451 0.95 17.64 4.46
C SER A 451 1.87 17.30 5.64
N ASN A 452 2.72 18.25 6.06
CA ASN A 452 3.62 18.09 7.22
C ASN A 452 4.51 16.82 7.11
N VAL A 453 5.24 16.67 6.00
CA VAL A 453 6.11 15.49 5.77
C VAL A 453 7.58 15.89 5.81
N ARG A 454 8.38 15.16 6.60
CA ARG A 454 9.84 15.27 6.59
C ARG A 454 10.44 14.02 5.97
N ILE A 455 11.24 14.21 4.91
CA ILE A 455 11.89 13.14 4.16
C ILE A 455 13.41 13.33 4.34
N TYR A 456 14.08 12.48 5.13
CA TYR A 456 15.48 12.70 5.50
C TYR A 456 16.36 11.45 5.67
N GLY A 457 17.64 11.53 5.32
CA GLY A 457 18.57 10.39 5.48
C GLY A 457 18.31 9.19 4.57
N ASN A 458 17.30 9.23 3.69
CA ASN A 458 16.98 8.13 2.78
C ASN A 458 18.05 8.02 1.69
N THR A 459 18.29 6.80 1.21
CA THR A 459 19.17 6.52 0.07
C THR A 459 18.33 6.18 -1.16
N ILE A 460 18.30 7.08 -2.13
CA ILE A 460 17.50 6.96 -3.36
C ILE A 460 18.45 6.57 -4.51
N LYS A 461 18.34 5.34 -5.01
CA LYS A 461 19.21 4.79 -6.07
C LYS A 461 18.46 4.71 -7.39
N ASN A 462 18.95 5.40 -8.42
CA ASN A 462 18.35 5.48 -9.77
C ASN A 462 16.83 5.79 -9.76
N SER A 463 16.39 6.72 -8.91
CA SER A 463 14.98 7.13 -8.81
C SER A 463 14.82 8.52 -8.21
N PHE A 464 13.59 8.96 -7.90
CA PHE A 464 13.37 10.33 -7.42
C PHE A 464 12.35 10.45 -6.29
N ILE A 465 12.54 11.49 -5.49
CA ILE A 465 11.52 12.01 -4.57
C ILE A 465 10.63 12.96 -5.39
N ASN A 466 9.32 12.81 -5.27
CA ASN A 466 8.31 13.53 -6.04
C ASN A 466 7.31 14.20 -5.09
N VAL A 467 7.57 15.46 -4.76
CA VAL A 467 6.58 16.30 -4.08
C VAL A 467 5.59 16.78 -5.14
N LEU A 468 4.32 16.42 -4.95
CA LEU A 468 3.25 16.69 -5.92
C LEU A 468 2.60 18.05 -5.65
N GLU A 469 2.13 18.70 -6.71
CA GLU A 469 1.31 19.91 -6.60
C GLU A 469 0.11 19.64 -5.67
N GLY A 470 -0.07 20.45 -4.63
CA GLY A 470 -1.07 20.27 -3.59
C GLY A 470 -0.54 19.77 -2.25
N ALA A 471 0.66 19.15 -2.21
CA ALA A 471 1.38 18.88 -0.97
C ALA A 471 1.75 20.18 -0.25
N SER A 472 1.85 20.17 1.09
CA SER A 472 2.15 21.39 1.86
C SER A 472 2.98 21.13 3.12
N ASN A 473 3.85 22.09 3.46
CA ASN A 473 4.81 21.97 4.55
C ASN A 473 5.67 20.68 4.45
N ILE A 474 6.37 20.56 3.31
CA ILE A 474 7.22 19.40 3.00
C ILE A 474 8.69 19.81 3.16
N THR A 475 9.44 19.03 3.92
CA THR A 475 10.89 19.20 4.10
C THR A 475 11.60 18.00 3.49
N VAL A 476 12.53 18.25 2.57
CA VAL A 476 13.38 17.23 1.95
C VAL A 476 14.83 17.63 2.19
N GLU A 477 15.49 16.94 3.12
CA GLU A 477 16.79 17.32 3.69
C GLU A 477 17.70 16.11 3.86
N ASN A 478 19.02 16.25 3.70
CA ASN A 478 19.99 15.20 4.05
C ASN A 478 19.76 13.80 3.42
N ASN A 479 19.13 13.71 2.23
CA ASN A 479 18.96 12.43 1.52
C ASN A 479 20.12 12.16 0.57
N ILE A 480 20.55 10.90 0.47
CA ILE A 480 21.61 10.45 -0.44
C ILE A 480 20.99 10.10 -1.79
N LEU A 481 21.45 10.75 -2.86
CA LEU A 481 21.00 10.51 -4.23
C LEU A 481 22.11 9.79 -5.02
N GLU A 482 21.87 8.55 -5.41
CA GLU A 482 22.85 7.70 -6.13
C GLU A 482 22.43 7.44 -7.59
N GLY A 483 23.41 7.50 -8.50
CA GLY A 483 23.18 7.26 -9.93
C GLY A 483 22.35 8.40 -10.55
N ASN A 484 21.33 8.06 -11.33
CA ASN A 484 20.47 9.05 -12.00
C ASN A 484 19.37 9.63 -11.08
N SER A 485 19.64 9.76 -9.79
CA SER A 485 18.64 10.17 -8.79
C SER A 485 18.51 11.69 -8.63
N TRP A 486 17.29 12.15 -8.36
CA TRP A 486 16.97 13.59 -8.26
C TRP A 486 15.75 13.85 -7.34
N ILE A 487 15.38 15.12 -7.17
CA ILE A 487 14.19 15.56 -6.42
C ILE A 487 13.34 16.42 -7.34
N LYS A 488 12.05 16.11 -7.42
CA LYS A 488 11.00 16.92 -8.04
C LYS A 488 10.15 17.57 -6.93
N ALA A 489 9.91 18.86 -7.07
CA ALA A 489 9.05 19.69 -6.23
C ALA A 489 8.52 20.88 -7.05
#